data_AF-A0A6B0WRF7-F1
#
_entry.id   AF-A0A6B0WRF7-F1
#
_cell.length_a   1.000
_cell.length_b   1.000
_cell.length_c   1.000
_cell.angle_alpha   90.00
_cell.angle_beta   90.00
_cell.angle_gamma   90.00
#
_symmetry.space_group_name_H-M   'P 1'
#
loop_
_entity.id
_entity.type
_entity.pdbx_description
1 polymer ?
#
loop_
_entity_poly.entity_id
_entity_poly.type
_entity_poly.pdbx_seq_one_letter_code
_entity_poly.pdbx_strand_id
1 'polypeptide(L)'
;LGTETPTIAVASLNPHGGEQGLFGREEIEVISPAVKEAQKRGWRVQGPIPADSVFHLALEGRYDGVLSLYHDQGHIASKTLDFHGTVSLTMGLNFLRTSVDHGTAFDIAGQGIASERGMVEAIRAAGQYAVPVRERLKMSL
;
A
#
# COMPACT_ATOMS: atom_id res chain seq x y z
N LEU A 1 0.88 2.40 11.25
CA LEU A 1 -0.33 3.25 11.31
C LEU A 1 -1.18 2.88 12.52
N GLY A 2 -0.58 2.71 13.71
CA GLY A 2 -1.28 2.19 14.89
C GLY A 2 -1.34 0.66 15.02
N THR A 3 -1.00 -0.10 13.97
CA THR A 3 -0.80 -1.55 14.07
C THR A 3 0.58 -1.88 14.65
N GLU A 4 0.62 -2.57 15.79
CA GLU A 4 1.87 -2.90 16.50
C GLU A 4 2.71 -3.94 15.73
N THR A 5 2.09 -5.01 15.22
CA THR A 5 2.77 -6.11 14.54
C THR A 5 2.13 -6.39 13.17
N PRO A 6 2.21 -5.45 12.21
CA PRO A 6 1.54 -5.60 10.93
C PRO A 6 2.16 -6.75 10.11
N THR A 7 1.31 -7.55 9.49
CA THR A 7 1.69 -8.58 8.52
C THR A 7 1.57 -8.02 7.11
N ILE A 8 2.68 -7.90 6.39
CA ILE A 8 2.72 -7.36 5.03
C ILE A 8 2.86 -8.50 4.02
N ALA A 9 1.96 -8.56 3.05
CA ALA A 9 2.09 -9.44 1.89
C ALA A 9 2.95 -8.76 0.81
N VAL A 10 3.87 -9.49 0.22
CA VAL A 10 4.65 -9.07 -0.95
C VAL A 10 4.03 -9.73 -2.18
N ALA A 11 3.56 -8.92 -3.14
CA ALA A 11 3.03 -9.43 -4.40
C ALA A 11 4.14 -10.10 -5.23
N SER A 12 3.79 -11.05 -6.09
CA SER A 12 4.66 -11.50 -7.15
C SER A 12 4.84 -10.41 -8.21
N LEU A 13 5.97 -10.43 -8.92
CA LEU A 13 6.19 -9.58 -10.09
C LEU A 13 5.52 -10.20 -11.31
N ASN A 14 5.79 -11.48 -11.49
CA ASN A 14 5.33 -12.25 -12.63
C ASN A 14 3.93 -12.84 -12.37
N PRO A 15 3.15 -13.10 -13.45
CA PRO A 15 1.92 -13.85 -13.36
C PRO A 15 2.14 -15.20 -12.66
N HIS A 16 1.19 -15.62 -11.82
CA HIS A 16 1.25 -16.88 -11.08
C HIS A 16 2.55 -17.09 -10.25
N GLY A 17 3.22 -16.01 -9.83
CA GLY A 17 4.47 -16.13 -9.07
C GLY A 17 5.65 -16.66 -9.89
N GLY A 18 5.65 -16.43 -11.21
CA GLY A 18 6.70 -16.87 -12.13
C GLY A 18 6.60 -18.35 -12.51
N GLU A 19 5.59 -19.08 -12.00
CA GLU A 19 5.32 -20.50 -12.32
C GLU A 19 6.59 -21.36 -12.29
N GLN A 20 7.27 -21.36 -11.13
CA GLN A 20 8.55 -22.07 -10.89
C GLN A 20 9.69 -21.71 -11.88
N GLY A 21 9.66 -20.51 -12.45
CA GLY A 21 10.66 -20.04 -13.40
C GLY A 21 10.21 -20.07 -14.85
N LEU A 22 9.02 -20.61 -15.15
CA LEU A 22 8.49 -20.67 -16.53
C LEU A 22 8.07 -19.28 -17.03
N PHE A 23 7.61 -18.40 -16.15
CA PHE A 23 7.16 -17.04 -16.46
C PHE A 23 8.05 -15.99 -15.81
N GLY A 24 9.36 -16.16 -15.88
CA GLY A 24 10.32 -15.27 -15.22
C GLY A 24 10.85 -15.86 -13.91
N ARG A 25 11.97 -15.32 -13.44
CA ARG A 25 12.76 -15.90 -12.34
C ARG A 25 12.96 -14.93 -11.18
N GLU A 26 12.41 -13.73 -11.25
CA GLU A 26 12.54 -12.67 -10.27
C GLU A 26 12.00 -13.10 -8.89
N GLU A 27 10.95 -13.92 -8.83
CA GLU A 27 10.47 -14.51 -7.58
C GLU A 27 11.53 -15.39 -6.91
N ILE A 28 12.25 -16.19 -7.69
CA ILE A 28 13.24 -17.16 -7.21
C ILE A 28 14.52 -16.42 -6.82
N GLU A 29 14.98 -15.52 -7.67
CA GLU A 29 16.31 -14.92 -7.61
C GLU A 29 16.36 -13.65 -6.75
N VAL A 30 15.24 -12.93 -6.62
CA VAL A 30 15.21 -11.62 -5.95
C VAL A 30 14.18 -11.56 -4.83
N ILE A 31 12.91 -11.84 -5.13
CA ILE A 31 11.80 -11.53 -4.20
C ILE A 31 11.78 -12.52 -3.03
N SER A 32 11.83 -13.83 -3.28
CA SER A 32 11.84 -14.83 -2.20
C SER A 32 13.06 -14.69 -1.28
N PRO A 33 14.29 -14.48 -1.79
CA PRO A 33 15.43 -14.13 -0.95
C PRO A 33 15.20 -12.88 -0.09
N ALA A 34 14.65 -11.80 -0.66
CA ALA A 34 14.37 -10.57 0.08
C ALA A 34 13.32 -10.75 1.17
N VAL A 35 12.24 -11.52 0.90
CA VAL A 35 11.22 -11.88 1.90
C VAL A 35 11.84 -12.68 3.04
N LYS A 36 12.66 -13.70 2.72
CA LYS A 36 13.37 -14.51 3.73
C LYS A 36 14.30 -13.67 4.59
N GLU A 37 15.02 -12.73 3.99
CA GLU A 37 15.89 -11.80 4.71
C GLU A 37 15.11 -10.89 5.65
N ALA A 38 13.97 -10.33 5.20
CA ALA A 38 13.07 -9.57 6.06
C ALA A 38 12.50 -10.41 7.22
N GLN A 39 12.14 -11.67 6.97
CA GLN A 39 11.71 -12.59 8.03
C GLN A 39 12.81 -12.87 9.05
N LYS A 40 14.07 -13.04 8.62
CA LYS A 40 15.22 -13.20 9.53
C LYS A 40 15.43 -11.99 10.44
N ARG A 41 15.04 -10.79 9.99
CA ARG A 41 15.05 -9.56 10.80
C ARG A 41 13.88 -9.47 11.78
N GLY A 42 13.02 -10.49 11.82
CA GLY A 42 11.83 -10.55 12.67
C GLY A 42 10.62 -9.82 12.10
N TRP A 43 10.66 -9.37 10.83
CA TRP A 43 9.52 -8.72 10.21
C TRP A 43 8.47 -9.73 9.79
N ARG A 44 7.19 -9.42 10.05
CA ARG A 44 6.06 -10.24 9.61
C ARG A 44 5.76 -9.95 8.15
N VAL A 45 6.49 -10.61 7.26
CA VAL A 45 6.28 -10.53 5.82
C VAL A 45 5.97 -11.91 5.25
N GLN A 46 5.09 -11.96 4.25
CA GLN A 46 4.76 -13.18 3.51
C GLN A 46 4.81 -12.92 2.02
N GLY A 47 5.29 -13.88 1.24
CA GLY A 47 5.30 -13.82 -0.22
C GLY A 47 6.54 -14.47 -0.85
N PRO A 48 6.71 -14.33 -2.18
CA PRO A 48 5.78 -13.66 -3.09
C PRO A 48 4.42 -14.36 -3.18
N ILE A 49 3.33 -13.58 -3.19
CA ILE A 49 1.95 -14.06 -3.36
C ILE A 49 1.44 -13.64 -4.73
N PRO A 50 0.79 -14.53 -5.51
CA PRO A 50 0.27 -14.18 -6.83
C PRO A 50 -0.59 -12.91 -6.81
N ALA A 51 -0.26 -11.95 -7.69
CA ALA A 51 -0.85 -10.62 -7.71
C ALA A 51 -2.37 -10.60 -7.96
N ASP A 52 -2.90 -11.62 -8.64
CA ASP A 52 -4.33 -11.83 -8.89
C ASP A 52 -5.13 -12.18 -7.63
N SER A 53 -4.47 -12.71 -6.60
CA SER A 53 -5.13 -13.13 -5.35
C SER A 53 -4.77 -12.24 -4.15
N VAL A 54 -3.57 -11.68 -4.09
CA VAL A 54 -3.04 -11.00 -2.90
C VAL A 54 -3.92 -9.86 -2.39
N PHE A 55 -4.52 -9.07 -3.29
CA PHE A 55 -5.38 -7.95 -2.90
C PHE A 55 -6.73 -8.42 -2.36
N HIS A 56 -7.29 -9.50 -2.91
CA HIS A 56 -8.49 -10.13 -2.37
C HIS A 56 -8.23 -10.70 -0.97
N LEU A 57 -7.11 -11.39 -0.78
CA LEU A 57 -6.71 -11.92 0.52
C LEU A 57 -6.49 -10.81 1.57
N ALA A 58 -5.94 -9.66 1.15
CA ALA A 58 -5.81 -8.49 2.02
C ALA A 58 -7.19 -7.91 2.38
N LEU A 59 -8.13 -7.85 1.43
CA LEU A 59 -9.51 -7.42 1.69
C LEU A 59 -10.26 -8.37 2.65
N GLU A 60 -9.96 -9.68 2.61
CA GLU A 60 -10.45 -10.67 3.59
C GLU A 60 -9.80 -10.52 4.99
N GLY A 61 -8.85 -9.60 5.17
CA GLY A 61 -8.16 -9.37 6.43
C GLY A 61 -7.02 -10.35 6.74
N ARG A 62 -6.53 -11.09 5.73
CA ARG A 62 -5.35 -11.98 5.93
C ARG A 62 -4.05 -11.20 6.14
N TYR A 63 -4.00 -9.96 5.64
CA TYR A 63 -2.82 -9.10 5.65
C TYR A 63 -3.21 -7.67 6.03
N ASP A 64 -2.36 -6.98 6.78
CA ASP A 64 -2.54 -5.57 7.15
C ASP A 64 -2.17 -4.61 6.02
N GLY A 65 -1.43 -5.10 5.02
CA GLY A 65 -1.05 -4.33 3.84
C GLY A 65 -0.39 -5.21 2.78
N VAL A 66 -0.40 -4.70 1.55
CA VAL A 66 0.24 -5.33 0.39
C VAL A 66 1.34 -4.41 -0.12
N LEU A 67 2.54 -4.95 -0.29
CA LEU A 67 3.62 -4.36 -1.07
C LEU A 67 3.46 -4.81 -2.52
N SER A 68 2.89 -3.95 -3.36
CA SER A 68 2.91 -4.11 -4.81
C SER A 68 4.28 -3.75 -5.37
N LEU A 69 4.72 -4.45 -6.42
CA LEU A 69 6.06 -4.27 -6.99
C LEU A 69 6.13 -3.18 -8.06
N TYR A 70 4.99 -2.77 -8.60
CA TYR A 70 4.87 -1.64 -9.52
C TYR A 70 3.53 -0.92 -9.35
N HIS A 71 3.43 0.28 -9.92
CA HIS A 71 2.33 1.23 -9.71
C HIS A 71 0.96 0.63 -10.03
N ASP A 72 0.75 0.21 -11.28
CA ASP A 72 -0.58 -0.23 -11.72
C ASP A 72 -1.06 -1.51 -11.02
N GLN A 73 -0.13 -2.36 -10.56
CA GLN A 73 -0.46 -3.57 -9.80
C GLN A 73 -1.29 -3.27 -8.56
N GLY A 74 -0.89 -2.25 -7.79
CA GLY A 74 -1.60 -1.83 -6.58
C GLY A 74 -2.71 -0.82 -6.86
N HIS A 75 -2.46 0.16 -7.72
CA HIS A 75 -3.40 1.26 -7.98
C HIS A 75 -4.68 0.79 -8.67
N ILE A 76 -4.61 -0.20 -9.58
CA ILE A 76 -5.83 -0.76 -10.19
C ILE A 76 -6.68 -1.44 -9.11
N ALA A 77 -6.06 -2.24 -8.23
CA ALA A 77 -6.78 -2.94 -7.18
C ALA A 77 -7.46 -1.98 -6.19
N SER A 78 -6.75 -0.95 -5.71
CA SER A 78 -7.31 0.03 -4.78
C SER A 78 -8.44 0.86 -5.40
N LYS A 79 -8.27 1.31 -6.65
CA LYS A 79 -9.28 2.11 -7.36
C LYS A 79 -10.52 1.31 -7.74
N THR A 80 -10.36 0.01 -8.00
CA THR A 80 -11.49 -0.88 -8.24
C THR A 80 -12.32 -1.08 -6.97
N LEU A 81 -11.68 -1.08 -5.79
CA LEU A 81 -12.35 -1.17 -4.50
C LEU A 81 -13.08 0.14 -4.13
N ASP A 82 -12.37 1.27 -4.14
CA ASP A 82 -12.98 2.60 -3.92
C ASP A 82 -12.21 3.69 -4.67
N PHE A 83 -12.72 4.04 -5.85
CA PHE A 83 -12.13 5.04 -6.72
C PHE A 83 -12.05 6.43 -6.09
N HIS A 84 -12.98 6.78 -5.20
CA HIS A 84 -13.12 8.15 -4.65
C HIS A 84 -12.70 8.28 -3.20
N GLY A 85 -12.60 7.18 -2.46
CA GLY A 85 -12.18 7.16 -1.05
C GLY A 85 -10.71 6.78 -0.82
N THR A 86 -9.94 6.49 -1.87
CA THR A 86 -8.51 6.18 -1.71
C THR A 86 -7.72 7.42 -1.25
N VAL A 87 -6.86 7.24 -0.23
CA VAL A 87 -5.98 8.28 0.32
C VAL A 87 -4.53 7.86 0.14
N SER A 88 -3.69 8.78 -0.34
CA SER A 88 -2.25 8.53 -0.42
C SER A 88 -1.56 8.94 0.89
N LEU A 89 -0.73 8.04 1.43
CA LEU A 89 0.17 8.32 2.55
C LEU A 89 1.62 8.22 2.11
N THR A 90 2.45 9.19 2.48
CA THR A 90 3.89 9.12 2.24
C THR A 90 4.61 8.59 3.48
N MET A 91 5.14 7.39 3.37
CA MET A 91 5.89 6.72 4.44
C MET A 91 7.36 7.15 4.44
N GLY A 92 7.99 7.15 5.63
CA GLY A 92 9.42 7.40 5.80
C GLY A 92 9.81 8.87 6.03
N LEU A 93 8.85 9.79 6.06
CA LEU A 93 9.09 11.19 6.42
C LEU A 93 9.12 11.38 7.95
N ASN A 94 9.75 12.47 8.40
CA ASN A 94 9.77 12.89 9.81
C ASN A 94 8.48 13.61 10.24
N PHE A 95 7.41 13.52 9.46
CA PHE A 95 6.09 14.08 9.74
C PHE A 95 5.01 13.30 8.98
N LEU A 96 3.76 13.42 9.41
CA LEU A 96 2.62 12.81 8.73
C LEU A 96 2.26 13.61 7.47
N ARG A 97 2.21 12.93 6.32
CA ARG A 97 1.73 13.51 5.06
C ARG A 97 0.68 12.61 4.42
N THR A 98 -0.53 13.13 4.30
CA THR A 98 -1.63 12.56 3.51
C THR A 98 -1.87 13.41 2.26
N SER A 99 -2.52 12.84 1.25
CA SER A 99 -2.89 13.53 0.01
C SER A 99 -4.10 12.88 -0.62
N VAL A 100 -4.80 13.66 -1.45
CA VAL A 100 -5.81 13.16 -2.39
C VAL A 100 -5.17 12.26 -3.45
N ASP A 101 -5.94 11.29 -3.96
CA ASP A 101 -5.53 10.35 -5.03
C ASP A 101 -6.01 10.78 -6.44
N HIS A 102 -6.66 11.95 -6.55
CA HIS A 102 -7.09 12.52 -7.83
C HIS A 102 -6.09 13.56 -8.37
N GLY A 103 -6.17 13.81 -9.68
CA GLY A 103 -5.39 14.85 -10.36
C GLY A 103 -5.95 16.26 -10.16
N THR A 104 -5.48 17.20 -10.97
CA THR A 104 -5.81 18.63 -10.85
C THR A 104 -7.21 19.01 -11.33
N ALA A 105 -7.84 18.18 -12.17
CA ALA A 105 -9.19 18.40 -12.72
C ALA A 105 -9.36 19.81 -13.34
N PHE A 106 -8.41 20.23 -14.18
CA PHE A 106 -8.36 21.58 -14.75
C PHE A 106 -9.60 21.95 -15.57
N ASP A 107 -10.22 20.96 -16.20
CA ASP A 107 -11.44 21.08 -16.99
C ASP A 107 -12.65 21.56 -16.19
N ILE A 108 -12.65 21.37 -14.86
CA ILE A 108 -13.73 21.78 -13.94
C ILE A 108 -13.32 22.85 -12.93
N ALA A 109 -12.09 23.37 -13.03
CA ALA A 109 -11.58 24.38 -12.11
C ALA A 109 -12.44 25.66 -12.14
N GLY A 110 -12.88 26.12 -10.97
CA GLY A 110 -13.72 27.32 -10.84
C GLY A 110 -15.21 27.12 -11.19
N GLN A 111 -15.63 25.92 -11.57
CA GLN A 111 -17.04 25.64 -11.93
C GLN A 111 -17.90 25.24 -10.73
N GLY A 112 -17.31 24.98 -9.56
CA GLY A 112 -18.04 24.60 -8.34
C GLY A 112 -18.62 23.18 -8.36
N ILE A 113 -18.17 22.32 -9.29
CA ILE A 113 -18.68 20.95 -9.46
C ILE A 113 -17.68 19.85 -9.03
N ALA A 114 -16.52 20.23 -8.52
CA ALA A 114 -15.51 19.28 -8.04
C ALA A 114 -16.00 18.61 -6.74
N SER A 115 -15.86 17.29 -6.65
CA SER A 115 -16.17 16.55 -5.41
C SER A 115 -15.08 16.77 -4.37
N GLU A 116 -15.49 17.12 -3.15
CA GLU A 116 -14.64 17.31 -1.99
C GLU A 116 -14.26 15.99 -1.27
N ARG A 117 -14.92 14.88 -1.61
CA ARG A 117 -14.82 13.60 -0.87
C ARG A 117 -13.38 13.18 -0.65
N GLY A 118 -12.54 13.18 -1.69
CA GLY A 118 -11.14 12.79 -1.58
C GLY A 118 -10.34 13.66 -0.61
N MET A 119 -10.58 14.98 -0.60
CA MET A 119 -9.95 15.90 0.34
C MET A 119 -10.41 15.65 1.78
N VAL A 120 -11.71 15.43 1.98
CA VAL A 120 -12.28 15.09 3.29
C VAL A 120 -11.65 13.79 3.83
N GLU A 121 -11.55 12.74 3.01
CA GLU A 121 -10.92 11.48 3.42
C GLU A 121 -9.42 11.65 3.75
N ALA A 122 -8.69 12.45 2.97
CA ALA A 122 -7.27 12.73 3.26
C ALA A 122 -7.06 13.45 4.60
N ILE A 123 -7.96 14.37 4.96
CA ILE A 123 -7.94 15.07 6.25
C ILE A 123 -8.35 14.12 7.39
N ARG A 124 -9.37 13.29 7.19
CA ARG A 124 -9.81 12.29 8.17
C ARG A 124 -8.70 11.29 8.49
N ALA A 125 -8.03 10.77 7.45
CA ALA A 125 -6.88 9.89 7.60
C ALA A 125 -5.74 10.58 8.36
N ALA A 126 -5.48 11.87 8.11
CA ALA A 126 -4.49 12.62 8.86
C ALA A 126 -4.83 12.68 10.36
N GLY A 127 -6.09 12.96 10.70
CA GLY A 127 -6.58 12.94 12.08
C GLY A 127 -6.45 11.56 12.73
N GLN A 128 -6.85 10.50 12.01
CA GLN A 128 -6.78 9.11 12.49
C GLN A 128 -5.35 8.66 12.80
N TYR A 129 -4.38 9.02 11.96
CA TYR A 129 -3.00 8.56 12.11
C TYR A 129 -2.08 9.53 12.85
N ALA A 130 -2.54 10.71 13.23
CA ALA A 130 -1.75 11.73 13.90
C ALA A 130 -1.09 11.22 15.20
N VAL A 131 -1.87 10.60 16.09
CA VAL A 131 -1.36 10.12 17.39
C VAL A 131 -0.34 9.00 17.21
N PRO A 132 -0.64 7.89 16.49
CA PRO A 132 0.32 6.81 16.32
C PRO A 132 1.62 7.23 15.61
N VAL A 133 1.53 8.14 14.64
CA VAL A 133 2.72 8.63 13.93
C VAL A 133 3.57 9.50 14.83
N ARG A 134 2.96 10.40 15.61
CA ARG A 134 3.68 11.24 16.58
C ARG A 134 4.43 10.40 17.61
N GLU A 135 3.81 9.35 18.14
CA GLU A 135 4.43 8.46 19.12
C GLU A 135 5.63 7.74 18.52
N ARG A 136 5.49 7.19 17.32
CA ARG A 136 6.60 6.54 16.61
C ARG A 136 7.77 7.49 16.34
N LEU A 137 7.49 8.73 15.91
CA LEU A 137 8.54 9.72 15.64
C LEU A 137 9.29 10.10 16.91
N LYS A 138 8.62 10.20 18.06
CA LYS A 138 9.27 10.44 19.36
C LYS A 138 10.20 9.30 19.79
N MET A 139 9.85 8.05 19.50
CA MET A 139 10.69 6.88 19.79
C MET A 139 11.93 6.78 18.89
N SER A 140 11.97 7.55 17.81
CA SER A 140 13.04 7.50 16.79
C SER A 140 14.13 8.57 17.01
N LEU A 141 13.96 9.42 18.04
CA LEU A 141 14.89 10.49 18.46
C LEU A 141 15.60 10.06 19.76
#